data_AF-A0A093YDX6-F1
#
_entry.id   AF-A0A093YDX6-F1
#
_cell.length_a   1.000
_cell.length_b   1.000
_cell.length_c   1.000
_cell.angle_alpha   90.00
_cell.angle_beta   90.00
_cell.angle_gamma   90.00
#
_symmetry.space_group_name_H-M   'P 1'
#
loop_
_entity.id
_entity.type
_entity.pdbx_description
1 polymer ?
#
loop_
_entity_poly.entity_id
_entity_poly.type
_entity_poly.pdbx_seq_one_letter_code
_entity_poly.pdbx_strand_id
1 'polypeptide(L)'
;MATAVATPLPVPINDAPSATITPVIADSKLPVSVGGKELIVPAVNLLAPIFQTDPLITYFLNGLTREERNAYLPKYFTVLLTAAGLNKGIFYHTDEDAVSNGGGAANGTTPGQTPPWRSGVVLMPPGTAIDNPLTMLPAGLPGVMIKLGLRSIKKMIIDFEGSVKSARKAGLRKGEDPYYVFFVGTAAAHQGRGI
;
A
#
# COMPACT_ATOMS: atom_id res chain seq x y z
N MET A 1 -2.24 -69.67 11.97
CA MET A 1 -1.18 -68.65 11.79
C MET A 1 -1.80 -67.31 12.15
N ALA A 2 -1.47 -66.79 13.33
CA ALA A 2 -2.02 -65.54 13.85
C ALA A 2 -1.03 -64.41 13.57
N THR A 3 -1.44 -63.46 12.73
CA THR A 3 -0.65 -62.28 12.39
C THR A 3 -0.85 -61.23 13.48
N ALA A 4 0.20 -60.94 14.24
CA ALA A 4 0.19 -59.91 15.27
C ALA A 4 0.17 -58.52 14.61
N VAL A 5 -0.82 -57.69 14.98
CA VAL A 5 -0.89 -56.28 14.64
C VAL A 5 0.04 -55.52 15.57
N ALA A 6 1.10 -54.91 15.03
CA ALA A 6 1.99 -54.04 15.80
C ALA A 6 1.31 -52.70 16.06
N THR A 7 1.09 -52.37 17.33
CA THR A 7 0.67 -51.03 17.79
C THR A 7 1.83 -50.04 17.65
N PRO A 8 1.64 -48.82 17.11
CA PRO A 8 2.69 -47.81 17.08
C PRO A 8 2.97 -47.27 18.50
N LEU A 9 4.26 -47.08 18.80
CA LEU A 9 4.76 -46.54 20.06
C LEU A 9 4.27 -45.10 20.28
N PRO A 10 4.10 -44.63 21.55
CA PRO A 10 3.74 -43.26 21.85
C PRO A 10 4.86 -42.30 21.44
N VAL A 11 4.51 -41.22 20.73
CA VAL A 11 5.40 -40.10 20.44
C VAL A 11 5.70 -39.38 21.76
N PRO A 12 6.97 -39.15 22.15
CA PRO A 12 7.26 -38.34 23.31
C PRO A 12 6.85 -36.88 23.04
N ILE A 13 5.92 -36.38 23.85
CA ILE A 13 5.59 -34.96 23.92
C ILE A 13 6.77 -34.28 24.60
N ASN A 14 7.62 -33.61 23.84
CA ASN A 14 8.59 -32.69 24.39
C ASN A 14 7.84 -31.44 24.85
N ASP A 15 7.44 -31.40 26.13
CA ASP A 15 6.97 -30.19 26.83
C ASP A 15 8.14 -29.23 27.14
N ALA A 16 8.99 -28.97 26.14
CA ALA A 16 9.94 -27.88 26.22
C ALA A 16 9.18 -26.59 25.86
N PRO A 17 9.18 -25.55 26.73
CA PRO A 17 8.58 -24.28 26.36
C PRO A 17 9.24 -23.79 25.08
N SER A 18 8.43 -23.60 24.03
CA SER A 18 8.87 -22.98 22.79
C SER A 18 9.69 -21.76 23.14
N ALA A 19 10.92 -21.72 22.62
CA ALA A 19 11.87 -20.64 22.85
C ALA A 19 11.12 -19.30 22.87
N THR A 20 11.19 -18.60 24.00
CA THR A 20 10.75 -17.21 24.12
C THR A 20 11.42 -16.45 22.99
N ILE A 21 10.66 -16.18 21.92
CA ILE A 21 11.07 -15.26 20.87
C ILE A 21 10.94 -13.91 21.54
N THR A 22 11.97 -13.51 22.29
CA THR A 22 12.12 -12.13 22.71
C THR A 22 12.03 -11.32 21.42
N PRO A 23 11.03 -10.45 21.24
CA PRO A 23 11.02 -9.58 20.08
C PRO A 23 12.31 -8.78 20.20
N VAL A 24 13.25 -9.03 19.29
CA VAL A 24 14.38 -8.16 19.09
C VAL A 24 13.74 -6.87 18.58
N ILE A 25 13.44 -5.96 19.50
CA ILE A 25 13.18 -4.56 19.19
C ILE A 25 14.55 -4.02 18.78
N ALA A 26 15.00 -4.44 17.60
CA ALA A 26 16.02 -3.71 16.88
C ALA A 26 15.33 -2.40 16.53
N ASP A 27 15.81 -1.30 17.12
CA ASP A 27 15.52 0.06 16.66
C ASP A 27 15.82 0.10 15.17
N SER A 28 14.80 -0.16 14.36
CA SER A 28 14.90 -0.25 12.92
C SER A 28 14.92 1.18 12.41
N LYS A 29 16.07 1.82 12.57
CA LYS A 29 16.31 3.22 12.22
C LYS A 29 16.47 3.37 10.70
N LEU A 30 15.52 2.82 9.95
CA LEU A 30 15.47 3.01 8.50
C LEU A 30 15.09 4.48 8.23
N PRO A 31 15.84 5.18 7.37
CA PRO A 31 15.52 6.56 7.05
C PRO A 31 14.19 6.61 6.30
N VAL A 32 13.24 7.36 6.86
CA VAL A 32 11.98 7.70 6.19
C VAL A 32 12.15 9.07 5.53
N SER A 33 12.00 9.10 4.22
CA SER A 33 12.00 10.31 3.40
C SER A 33 10.58 10.80 3.16
N VAL A 34 10.41 12.10 2.96
CA VAL A 34 9.11 12.74 2.76
C VAL A 34 9.14 13.69 1.57
N GLY A 35 8.05 13.73 0.81
CA GLY A 35 7.85 14.67 -0.30
C GLY A 35 6.37 14.85 -0.66
N GLY A 36 6.13 15.50 -1.78
CA GLY A 36 4.81 15.80 -2.34
C GLY A 36 4.60 15.15 -3.71
N LYS A 37 3.97 15.90 -4.61
CA LYS A 37 3.56 15.41 -5.95
C LYS A 37 4.71 14.93 -6.84
N GLU A 38 5.93 15.38 -6.61
CA GLU A 38 7.14 14.91 -7.31
C GLU A 38 7.39 13.40 -7.10
N LEU A 39 6.83 12.84 -6.02
CA LEU A 39 6.95 11.43 -5.66
C LEU A 39 5.83 10.55 -6.22
N ILE A 40 4.94 11.07 -7.08
CA ILE A 40 3.85 10.28 -7.66
C ILE A 40 4.37 9.07 -8.45
N VAL A 41 5.32 9.29 -9.37
CA VAL A 41 5.84 8.22 -10.24
C VAL A 41 6.47 7.07 -9.44
N PRO A 42 7.42 7.31 -8.50
CA PRO A 42 7.96 6.22 -7.71
C PRO A 42 6.91 5.55 -6.79
N ALA A 43 5.95 6.31 -6.25
CA ALA A 43 4.85 5.74 -5.48
C ALA A 43 3.96 4.80 -6.32
N VAL A 44 3.67 5.15 -7.58
CA VAL A 44 2.94 4.26 -8.51
C VAL A 44 3.71 2.98 -8.76
N ASN A 45 5.03 3.07 -9.00
CA ASN A 45 5.89 1.92 -9.27
C ASN A 45 5.94 0.95 -8.08
N LEU A 46 5.85 1.47 -6.85
CA LEU A 46 5.75 0.67 -5.64
C LEU A 46 4.35 0.06 -5.43
N LEU A 47 3.31 0.89 -5.47
CA LEU A 47 1.96 0.49 -5.01
C LEU A 47 1.23 -0.39 -6.04
N ALA A 48 1.36 -0.11 -7.34
CA ALA A 48 0.67 -0.89 -8.37
C ALA A 48 0.90 -2.42 -8.27
N PRO A 49 2.15 -2.92 -8.12
CA PRO A 49 2.38 -4.35 -7.93
C PRO A 49 1.90 -4.89 -6.58
N ILE A 50 2.02 -4.12 -5.49
CA ILE A 50 1.59 -4.53 -4.14
C ILE A 50 0.09 -4.83 -4.12
N PHE A 51 -0.70 -4.02 -4.80
CA PHE A 51 -2.16 -4.08 -4.77
C PHE A 51 -2.79 -4.94 -5.88
N GLN A 52 -2.02 -5.76 -6.60
CA GLN A 52 -2.53 -6.63 -7.69
C GLN A 52 -3.63 -7.60 -7.26
N THR A 53 -3.52 -8.11 -6.04
CA THR A 53 -4.43 -9.08 -5.44
C THR A 53 -5.33 -8.46 -4.37
N ASP A 54 -5.33 -7.14 -4.23
CA ASP A 54 -6.12 -6.46 -3.22
C ASP A 54 -7.63 -6.63 -3.50
N PRO A 55 -8.42 -7.10 -2.51
CA PRO A 55 -9.83 -7.37 -2.70
C PRO A 55 -10.67 -6.10 -2.90
N LEU A 56 -10.26 -4.97 -2.30
CA LEU A 56 -10.99 -3.71 -2.41
C LEU A 56 -10.83 -3.10 -3.81
N ILE A 57 -9.60 -3.06 -4.33
CA ILE A 57 -9.32 -2.64 -5.71
C ILE A 57 -9.94 -3.62 -6.71
N THR A 58 -9.90 -4.92 -6.42
CA THR A 58 -10.62 -5.92 -7.23
C THR A 58 -12.12 -5.64 -7.27
N TYR A 59 -12.72 -5.25 -6.14
CA TYR A 59 -14.14 -4.91 -6.08
C TYR A 59 -14.48 -3.65 -6.89
N PHE A 60 -13.64 -2.60 -6.82
CA PHE A 60 -13.83 -1.37 -7.60
C PHE A 60 -13.65 -1.57 -9.10
N LEU A 61 -12.66 -2.38 -9.48
CA LEU A 61 -12.29 -2.61 -10.88
C LEU A 61 -12.90 -3.90 -11.44
N ASN A 62 -13.97 -4.41 -10.83
CA ASN A 62 -14.53 -5.72 -11.15
C ASN A 62 -15.22 -5.79 -12.52
N GLY A 63 -15.33 -4.66 -13.23
CA GLY A 63 -15.75 -4.62 -14.64
C GLY A 63 -14.66 -5.02 -15.63
N LEU A 64 -13.41 -5.15 -15.18
CA LEU A 64 -12.26 -5.60 -15.97
C LEU A 64 -11.92 -7.06 -15.64
N THR A 65 -11.33 -7.80 -16.59
CA THR A 65 -10.72 -9.11 -16.25
C THR A 65 -9.53 -8.91 -15.30
N ARG A 66 -9.02 -10.00 -14.70
CA ARG A 66 -7.83 -9.93 -13.84
C ARG A 66 -6.63 -9.35 -14.61
N GLU A 67 -6.43 -9.80 -15.84
CA GLU A 67 -5.32 -9.38 -16.71
C GLU A 67 -5.45 -7.90 -17.07
N GLU A 68 -6.64 -7.48 -17.49
CA GLU A 68 -6.93 -6.08 -17.80
C GLU A 68 -6.78 -5.16 -16.59
N ARG A 69 -7.26 -5.61 -15.42
CA ARG A 69 -7.12 -4.89 -14.17
C ARG A 69 -5.64 -4.69 -13.83
N ASN A 70 -4.85 -5.77 -13.84
CA ASN A 70 -3.43 -5.71 -13.49
C ASN A 70 -2.65 -4.80 -14.44
N ALA A 71 -2.94 -4.86 -15.75
CA ALA A 71 -2.36 -3.95 -16.73
C ALA A 71 -2.80 -2.48 -16.53
N TYR A 72 -3.98 -2.27 -15.96
CA TYR A 72 -4.54 -0.94 -15.70
C TYR A 72 -4.07 -0.31 -14.37
N LEU A 73 -3.58 -1.11 -13.41
CA LEU A 73 -3.20 -0.64 -12.07
C LEU A 73 -2.22 0.55 -12.06
N PRO A 74 -1.14 0.58 -12.86
CA PRO A 74 -0.25 1.73 -12.88
C PRO A 74 -1.01 3.01 -13.23
N LYS A 75 -1.87 2.98 -14.26
CA LYS A 75 -2.69 4.12 -14.65
C LYS A 75 -3.71 4.50 -13.58
N TYR A 76 -4.34 3.51 -12.94
CA TYR A 76 -5.28 3.74 -11.83
C TYR A 76 -4.61 4.47 -10.67
N PHE A 77 -3.44 3.97 -10.21
CA PHE A 77 -2.67 4.63 -9.15
C PHE A 77 -2.16 6.00 -9.58
N THR A 78 -1.70 6.20 -10.83
CA THR A 78 -1.31 7.53 -11.31
C THR A 78 -2.43 8.55 -11.12
N VAL A 79 -3.67 8.20 -11.48
CA VAL A 79 -4.82 9.11 -11.33
C VAL A 79 -5.08 9.42 -9.86
N LEU A 80 -5.17 8.39 -9.01
CA LEU A 80 -5.45 8.58 -7.58
C LEU A 80 -4.36 9.37 -6.86
N LEU A 81 -3.09 9.07 -7.12
CA LEU A 81 -1.96 9.73 -6.48
C LEU A 81 -1.74 11.15 -7.03
N THR A 82 -2.09 11.39 -8.29
CA THR A 82 -2.15 12.77 -8.83
C THR A 82 -3.22 13.58 -8.12
N ALA A 83 -4.42 13.03 -7.95
CA ALA A 83 -5.47 13.70 -7.18
C ALA A 83 -5.03 13.95 -5.73
N ALA A 84 -4.36 13.00 -5.08
CA ALA A 84 -3.78 13.18 -3.75
C ALA A 84 -2.74 14.33 -3.73
N GLY A 85 -1.77 14.32 -4.65
CA GLY A 85 -0.73 15.35 -4.74
C GLY A 85 -1.29 16.76 -5.02
N LEU A 86 -2.34 16.87 -5.84
CA LEU A 86 -3.05 18.14 -6.07
C LEU A 86 -3.80 18.63 -4.83
N ASN A 87 -4.24 17.73 -3.96
CA ASN A 87 -4.92 18.02 -2.69
C ASN A 87 -3.95 18.04 -1.49
N LYS A 88 -2.69 18.40 -1.70
CA LYS A 88 -1.65 18.51 -0.64
C LYS A 88 -1.29 17.19 0.05
N GLY A 89 -1.47 16.06 -0.64
CA GLY A 89 -1.05 14.75 -0.15
C GLY A 89 0.46 14.71 0.13
N ILE A 90 0.83 14.04 1.20
CA ILE A 90 2.19 13.88 1.71
C ILE A 90 2.62 12.44 1.45
N PHE A 91 3.77 12.26 0.81
CA PHE A 91 4.30 10.97 0.40
C PHE A 91 5.51 10.65 1.28
N TYR A 92 5.40 9.59 2.08
CA TYR A 92 6.50 9.03 2.85
C TYR A 92 7.01 7.78 2.16
N HIS A 93 8.32 7.55 2.18
CA HIS A 93 8.90 6.32 1.66
C HIS A 93 10.17 5.92 2.41
N THR A 94 10.52 4.65 2.28
CA THR A 94 11.83 4.12 2.65
C THR A 94 12.47 3.53 1.40
N ASP A 95 13.74 3.84 1.18
CA ASP A 95 14.48 3.33 0.02
C ASP A 95 15.06 1.94 0.31
N GLU A 96 15.21 1.10 -0.70
CA GLU A 96 16.10 -0.05 -0.61
C GLU A 96 17.52 0.47 -0.48
N ASP A 97 18.13 0.27 0.70
CA ASP A 97 19.40 0.86 1.11
C ASP A 97 20.38 1.15 -0.05
N ALA A 98 20.88 2.38 -0.11
CA ALA A 98 22.30 2.57 -0.38
C ALA A 98 23.04 2.05 0.86
N VAL A 99 23.27 0.73 0.97
CA VAL A 99 24.13 0.21 2.05
C VAL A 99 25.53 0.72 1.76
N SER A 100 25.94 1.78 2.45
CA SER A 100 27.35 2.09 2.65
C SER A 100 27.96 0.99 3.52
N ASN A 101 28.39 -0.10 2.88
CA ASN A 101 29.55 -0.80 3.41
C ASN A 101 30.68 0.24 3.52
N GLY A 102 31.33 0.28 4.68
CA GLY A 102 32.08 1.45 5.16
C GLY A 102 33.02 2.10 4.15
N GLY A 103 33.12 3.43 4.26
CA GLY A 103 34.27 4.21 3.78
C GLY A 103 34.74 3.89 2.36
N GLY A 104 33.87 4.05 1.37
CA GLY A 104 34.27 4.03 -0.04
C GLY A 104 33.36 4.96 -0.82
N ALA A 105 33.93 6.01 -1.42
CA ALA A 105 33.21 6.91 -2.30
C ALA A 105 32.48 6.12 -3.38
N ALA A 106 31.14 6.16 -3.37
CA ALA A 106 30.32 5.60 -4.42
C ALA A 106 30.48 6.48 -5.68
N ASN A 107 31.48 6.14 -6.49
CA ASN A 107 31.53 6.56 -7.89
C ASN A 107 30.49 5.74 -8.66
N GLY A 108 29.48 6.42 -9.20
CA GLY A 108 28.65 5.86 -10.27
C GLY A 108 27.16 5.76 -9.95
N THR A 109 26.50 6.87 -9.63
CA THR A 109 25.05 6.97 -9.85
C THR A 109 24.83 7.52 -11.26
N THR A 110 24.37 6.66 -12.17
CA THR A 110 23.87 7.11 -13.48
C THR A 110 22.70 8.06 -13.25
N PRO A 111 22.66 9.25 -13.87
CA PRO A 111 21.53 10.16 -13.74
C PRO A 111 20.29 9.51 -14.37
N GLY A 112 19.28 9.16 -13.57
CA GLY A 112 17.97 8.75 -14.09
C GLY A 112 17.36 7.46 -13.54
N GLN A 113 18.01 6.75 -12.61
CA GLN A 113 17.42 5.56 -11.99
C GLN A 113 17.11 5.82 -10.51
N THR A 114 15.84 6.13 -10.21
CA THR A 114 15.35 6.27 -8.82
C THR A 114 15.55 4.93 -8.09
N PRO A 115 16.13 4.92 -6.86
CA PRO A 115 16.30 3.69 -6.11
C PRO A 115 14.93 3.03 -5.86
N PRO A 116 14.84 1.68 -5.93
CA PRO A 116 13.60 0.98 -5.61
C PRO A 116 13.19 1.26 -4.16
N TRP A 117 11.92 1.54 -3.93
CA TRP A 117 11.38 1.77 -2.59
C TRP A 117 11.03 0.45 -1.89
N ARG A 118 11.27 0.37 -0.57
CA ARG A 118 10.85 -0.75 0.27
C ARG A 118 9.39 -0.62 0.68
N SER A 119 9.02 0.55 1.17
CA SER A 119 7.67 0.87 1.60
C SER A 119 7.34 2.33 1.32
N GLY A 120 6.04 2.62 1.28
CA GLY A 120 5.54 3.96 1.02
C GLY A 120 4.16 4.17 1.61
N VAL A 121 3.92 5.40 2.04
CA VAL A 121 2.66 5.87 2.61
C VAL A 121 2.24 7.16 1.94
N VAL A 122 0.97 7.26 1.57
CA VAL A 122 0.35 8.47 1.06
C VAL A 122 -0.66 8.94 2.09
N LEU A 123 -0.39 10.10 2.67
CA LEU A 123 -1.18 10.72 3.74
C LEU A 123 -1.87 11.97 3.24
N MET A 124 -3.16 12.10 3.53
CA MET A 124 -3.92 13.32 3.28
C MET A 124 -3.97 14.14 4.57
N PRO A 125 -3.57 15.43 4.54
CA PRO A 125 -3.64 16.27 5.72
C PRO A 125 -5.08 16.62 6.12
N PRO A 126 -5.31 17.02 7.38
CA PRO A 126 -6.61 17.45 7.88
C PRO A 126 -7.30 18.47 6.97
N GLY A 127 -8.62 18.33 6.81
CA GLY A 127 -9.44 19.24 6.00
C GLY A 127 -9.25 19.09 4.48
N THR A 128 -8.44 18.13 4.03
CA THR A 128 -8.31 17.80 2.60
C THR A 128 -9.07 16.53 2.27
N ALA A 129 -9.55 16.43 1.03
CA ALA A 129 -10.25 15.26 0.55
C ALA A 129 -9.97 15.06 -0.94
N ILE A 130 -9.87 13.78 -1.34
CA ILE A 130 -9.60 13.36 -2.73
C ILE A 130 -10.91 13.29 -3.52
N ASP A 131 -12.05 13.27 -2.83
CA ASP A 131 -13.39 13.13 -3.40
C ASP A 131 -13.88 14.40 -4.11
N ASN A 132 -13.07 15.47 -4.20
CA ASN A 132 -13.43 16.66 -4.93
C ASN A 132 -13.34 16.40 -6.46
N PRO A 133 -14.48 16.35 -7.19
CA PRO A 133 -14.50 16.04 -8.62
C PRO A 133 -13.68 17.03 -9.46
N LEU A 134 -13.52 18.27 -8.97
CA LEU A 134 -12.71 19.33 -9.58
C LEU A 134 -11.21 19.00 -9.61
N THR A 135 -10.72 18.22 -8.64
CA THR A 135 -9.31 17.77 -8.60
C THR A 135 -9.11 16.44 -9.33
N MET A 136 -10.17 15.64 -9.45
CA MET A 136 -10.15 14.41 -10.19
C MET A 136 -10.18 14.63 -11.72
N LEU A 137 -10.81 15.71 -12.20
CA LEU A 137 -10.83 16.08 -13.61
C LEU A 137 -9.40 16.24 -14.21
N PRO A 138 -8.51 17.10 -13.65
CA PRO A 138 -7.14 17.23 -14.14
C PRO A 138 -6.29 15.98 -13.86
N ALA A 139 -6.64 15.18 -12.85
CA ALA A 139 -5.96 13.93 -12.55
C ALA A 139 -6.26 12.80 -13.56
N GLY A 140 -7.21 12.99 -14.49
CA GLY A 140 -7.54 12.01 -15.53
C GLY A 140 -8.82 11.20 -15.31
N LEU A 141 -9.71 11.65 -14.41
CA LEU A 141 -10.99 10.99 -14.11
C LEU A 141 -11.87 10.70 -15.34
N PRO A 142 -11.96 11.54 -16.39
CA PRO A 142 -12.73 11.20 -17.58
C PRO A 142 -12.26 9.90 -18.25
N GLY A 143 -10.94 9.66 -18.28
CA GLY A 143 -10.36 8.42 -18.82
C GLY A 143 -10.64 7.20 -17.95
N VAL A 144 -10.74 7.39 -16.64
CA VAL A 144 -11.18 6.34 -15.69
C VAL A 144 -12.67 6.04 -15.87
N MET A 145 -13.50 7.08 -16.04
CA MET A 145 -14.95 6.93 -16.26
C MET A 145 -15.27 6.16 -17.55
N ILE A 146 -14.56 6.46 -18.64
CA ILE A 146 -14.73 5.77 -19.92
C ILE A 146 -14.29 4.30 -19.81
N LYS A 147 -13.18 4.02 -19.10
CA LYS A 147 -12.60 2.68 -19.01
C LYS A 147 -13.35 1.77 -18.03
N LEU A 148 -13.77 2.30 -16.87
CA LEU A 148 -14.40 1.52 -15.80
C LEU A 148 -15.92 1.50 -15.86
N GLY A 149 -16.51 2.48 -16.54
CA GLY A 149 -17.96 2.68 -16.61
C GLY A 149 -18.57 3.20 -15.30
N LEU A 150 -19.81 3.68 -15.41
CA LEU A 150 -20.58 4.28 -14.30
C LEU A 150 -20.80 3.32 -13.12
N ARG A 151 -20.88 2.00 -13.37
CA ARG A 151 -21.11 1.00 -12.32
C ARG A 151 -19.93 0.88 -11.35
N SER A 152 -18.71 0.88 -11.86
CA SER A 152 -17.48 0.80 -11.04
C SER A 152 -17.30 2.07 -10.22
N ILE A 153 -17.59 3.23 -10.80
CA ILE A 153 -17.52 4.52 -10.12
C ILE A 153 -18.58 4.64 -9.02
N LYS A 154 -19.80 4.12 -9.26
CA LYS A 154 -20.84 4.05 -8.23
C LYS A 154 -20.35 3.31 -6.99
N LYS A 155 -19.68 2.16 -7.16
CA LYS A 155 -19.14 1.38 -6.04
C LYS A 155 -18.07 2.14 -5.25
N MET A 156 -17.20 2.85 -5.96
CA MET A 156 -16.11 3.62 -5.34
C MET A 156 -16.66 4.84 -4.58
N ILE A 157 -17.48 5.68 -5.23
CA ILE A 157 -17.91 6.98 -4.68
C ILE A 157 -19.16 6.87 -3.80
N ILE A 158 -20.10 5.98 -4.12
CA ILE A 158 -21.35 5.87 -3.34
C ILE A 158 -21.20 4.82 -2.25
N ASP A 159 -20.84 3.59 -2.60
CA ASP A 159 -20.86 2.49 -1.63
C ASP A 159 -19.70 2.61 -0.63
N PHE A 160 -18.47 2.75 -1.12
CA PHE A 160 -17.29 2.79 -0.26
C PHE A 160 -17.10 4.15 0.43
N GLU A 161 -16.96 5.24 -0.32
CA GLU A 161 -16.78 6.58 0.27
C GLU A 161 -17.96 7.00 1.17
N GLY A 162 -19.19 6.61 0.83
CA GLY A 162 -20.36 6.83 1.68
C GLY A 162 -20.24 6.11 3.03
N SER A 163 -19.78 4.86 3.01
CA SER A 163 -19.54 4.06 4.23
C SER A 163 -18.39 4.64 5.06
N VAL A 164 -17.30 5.07 4.42
CA VAL A 164 -16.16 5.73 5.10
C VAL A 164 -16.59 7.02 5.78
N LYS A 165 -17.37 7.89 5.10
CA LYS A 165 -17.90 9.12 5.69
C LYS A 165 -18.84 8.85 6.86
N SER A 166 -19.68 7.82 6.76
CA SER A 166 -20.55 7.40 7.85
C SER A 166 -19.76 6.91 9.07
N ALA A 167 -18.78 6.03 8.84
CA ALA A 167 -17.89 5.52 9.89
C ALA A 167 -17.07 6.64 10.54
N ARG A 168 -16.55 7.57 9.74
CA ARG A 168 -15.83 8.76 10.21
C ARG A 168 -16.71 9.61 11.12
N LYS A 169 -17.96 9.87 10.72
CA LYS A 169 -18.93 10.64 11.53
C LYS A 169 -19.28 9.94 12.84
N ALA A 170 -19.32 8.60 12.85
CA ALA A 170 -19.62 7.82 14.05
C ALA A 170 -18.42 7.68 15.01
N GLY A 171 -17.20 7.58 14.47
CA GLY A 171 -16.00 7.30 15.25
C GLY A 171 -15.24 8.54 15.75
N LEU A 172 -15.36 9.68 15.06
CA LEU A 172 -14.62 10.90 15.42
C LEU A 172 -15.44 11.87 16.26
N ARG A 173 -14.75 12.69 17.05
CA ARG A 173 -15.40 13.78 17.79
C ARG A 173 -15.86 14.87 16.83
N LYS A 174 -16.93 15.57 17.20
CA LYS A 174 -17.45 16.69 16.42
C LYS A 174 -16.36 17.77 16.26
N GLY A 175 -16.00 18.09 15.02
CA GLY A 175 -14.96 19.07 14.69
C GLY A 175 -13.55 18.50 14.60
N GLU A 176 -13.38 17.18 14.70
CA GLU A 176 -12.10 16.52 14.52
C GLU A 176 -11.81 16.24 13.03
N ASP A 177 -10.71 16.80 12.54
CA ASP A 177 -10.17 16.54 11.21
C ASP A 177 -8.89 15.71 11.30
N PRO A 178 -8.95 14.39 11.06
CA PRO A 178 -7.79 13.53 11.18
C PRO A 178 -6.96 13.59 9.89
N TYR A 179 -5.72 13.11 10.00
CA TYR A 179 -5.00 12.62 8.83
C TYR A 179 -5.68 11.36 8.28
N TYR A 180 -5.72 11.23 6.96
CA TYR A 180 -6.22 10.03 6.30
C TYR A 180 -5.07 9.31 5.61
N VAL A 181 -4.79 8.08 6.04
CA VAL A 181 -3.87 7.18 5.34
C VAL A 181 -4.59 6.69 4.10
N PHE A 182 -4.23 7.26 2.94
CA PHE A 182 -4.88 6.92 1.69
C PHE A 182 -4.38 5.59 1.14
N PHE A 183 -3.06 5.42 1.09
CA PHE A 183 -2.42 4.16 0.76
C PHE A 183 -1.21 3.94 1.66
N VAL A 184 -1.00 2.69 2.06
CA VAL A 184 0.23 2.21 2.69
C VAL A 184 0.56 0.87 2.07
N GLY A 185 1.83 0.67 1.73
CA GLY A 185 2.26 -0.59 1.15
C GLY A 185 3.75 -0.83 1.34
N THR A 186 4.06 -2.10 1.56
CA THR A 186 5.43 -2.61 1.68
C THR A 186 5.65 -3.67 0.60
N ALA A 187 6.73 -3.53 -0.17
CA ALA A 187 7.09 -4.49 -1.21
C ALA A 187 7.32 -5.89 -0.61
N ALA A 188 6.89 -6.93 -1.31
CA ALA A 188 6.87 -8.30 -0.80
C ALA A 188 8.21 -8.77 -0.20
N ALA A 189 9.33 -8.36 -0.79
CA ALA A 189 10.67 -8.69 -0.31
C ALA A 189 11.01 -8.14 1.09
N HIS A 190 10.30 -7.11 1.55
CA HIS A 190 10.56 -6.41 2.82
C HIS A 190 9.41 -6.49 3.82
N GLN A 191 8.36 -7.27 3.52
CA GLN A 191 7.26 -7.52 4.44
C GLN A 191 7.70 -8.32 5.67
N GLY A 192 6.95 -8.22 6.77
CA GLY A 192 7.26 -8.91 8.03
C GLY A 192 8.41 -8.28 8.82
N ARG A 193 8.88 -7.09 8.44
CA ARG A 193 10.00 -6.38 9.07
C ARG A 193 9.59 -5.15 9.88
N GLY A 194 8.28 -4.92 10.08
CA GLY A 194 7.77 -3.78 10.83
C GLY A 194 7.86 -2.43 10.10
N ILE A 195 7.83 -2.43 8.76
CA ILE A 195 7.91 -1.24 7.89
C ILE A 195 6.69 -1.08 6.98
#